data_AF-A0A9J6GWI0-F1
#
_entry.id   AF-A0A9J6GWI0-F1
#
_cell.length_a   1.000
_cell.length_b   1.000
_cell.length_c   1.000
_cell.angle_alpha   90.00
_cell.angle_beta   90.00
_cell.angle_gamma   90.00
#
_symmetry.space_group_name_H-M   'P 1'
#
loop_
_entity.id
_entity.type
_entity.pdbx_description
1 polymer ?
#
loop_
_entity_poly.entity_id
_entity_poly.type
_entity_poly.pdbx_seq_one_letter_code
_entity_poly.pdbx_strand_id
1 'polypeptide(L)'
;MRAILGFKNIEEESSDQCPCGEGLREVLSGFHEELRTRRQPAESESDSGSTLRQKLMSLVKLVQSSDEAKGDGDERVTLPEEIFTRKVVQIVVKWAEQSEIEDREVVRQMFRLLLRVYSSVGELMNALENTYVISHRSQSDIISVLSHLGKVRALLPVQMSPLEEEVMRKSLWALVNNRIFFQHPDLIRVLRVNENVMDVMINTLGKRAQTQSSGQATAVAASPASPSAPEAAPADKDTSHEMVVSCCRFLCYFCRTSRQNQKAMFDHLDFLLENSNILLSRPSLRGSTPLDVAYSSLMENSELALALREHYLEKIAAYMSRCGLQSNLELVDRGYPDVGWDPVEGERYLDFPALLRLGQR
;
A
#
# COMPACT_ATOMS: atom_id res chain seq x y z
N MET A 1 -14.66 -23.09 5.04
CA MET A 1 -15.05 -21.94 5.91
C MET A 1 -16.32 -21.24 5.44
N ARG A 2 -16.41 -20.63 4.25
CA ARG A 2 -17.65 -19.94 3.82
C ARG A 2 -18.90 -20.85 3.81
N ALA A 3 -18.78 -22.09 3.31
CA ALA A 3 -19.86 -23.08 3.37
C ALA A 3 -20.22 -23.52 4.80
N ILE A 4 -19.24 -23.49 5.71
CA ILE A 4 -19.41 -23.88 7.12
C ILE A 4 -20.06 -22.73 7.91
N LEU A 5 -19.63 -21.48 7.67
CA LEU A 5 -20.19 -20.26 8.28
C LEU A 5 -21.51 -19.80 7.63
N GLY A 6 -22.03 -20.55 6.67
CA GLY A 6 -23.29 -20.27 5.99
C GLY A 6 -24.52 -20.32 6.89
N PHE A 7 -24.41 -20.93 8.09
CA PHE A 7 -25.50 -21.03 9.07
C PHE A 7 -26.07 -19.69 9.55
N LYS A 8 -25.34 -18.59 9.35
CA LYS A 8 -25.81 -17.25 9.73
C LYS A 8 -26.98 -16.74 8.88
N ASN A 9 -27.13 -17.25 7.65
CA ASN A 9 -28.13 -16.81 6.67
C ASN A 9 -29.13 -17.92 6.30
N ILE A 10 -29.18 -19.01 7.07
CA ILE A 10 -30.04 -20.16 6.80
C ILE A 10 -31.45 -19.85 7.34
N GLU A 11 -32.45 -19.88 6.45
CA GLU A 11 -33.87 -19.95 6.83
C GLU A 11 -34.10 -21.27 7.60
N GLU A 12 -34.86 -21.22 8.70
CA GLU A 12 -35.02 -22.32 9.68
C GLU A 12 -35.34 -23.68 9.04
N GLU A 13 -36.00 -23.71 7.87
CA GLU A 13 -36.36 -24.91 7.12
C GLU A 13 -35.18 -25.71 6.53
N SER A 14 -33.97 -25.14 6.47
CA SER A 14 -32.75 -25.84 5.99
C SER A 14 -31.67 -26.05 7.06
N SER A 15 -32.04 -25.90 8.35
CA SER A 15 -31.15 -26.14 9.50
C SER A 15 -30.57 -27.57 9.50
N ASP A 16 -31.31 -28.56 9.00
CA ASP A 16 -30.90 -29.97 8.95
C ASP A 16 -29.82 -30.28 7.90
N GLN A 17 -29.59 -29.38 6.93
CA GLN A 17 -28.52 -29.51 5.92
C GLN A 17 -27.22 -28.81 6.35
N CYS A 18 -27.18 -28.21 7.54
CA CYS A 18 -25.99 -27.51 8.01
C CYS A 18 -24.91 -28.50 8.48
N PRO A 19 -23.66 -28.41 7.97
CA PRO A 19 -22.57 -29.29 8.40
C PRO A 19 -22.00 -28.95 9.79
N CYS A 20 -22.51 -27.91 10.47
CA CYS A 20 -22.06 -27.49 11.81
C CYS A 20 -22.90 -28.12 12.92
N GLY A 21 -22.24 -28.65 13.97
CA GLY A 21 -22.93 -29.09 15.18
C GLY A 21 -23.58 -27.94 15.95
N GLU A 22 -24.72 -28.21 16.57
CA GLU A 22 -25.56 -27.21 17.24
C GLU A 22 -24.84 -26.44 18.36
N GLY A 23 -24.02 -27.12 19.18
CA GLY A 23 -23.29 -26.46 20.27
C GLY A 23 -22.27 -25.43 19.78
N LEU A 24 -21.62 -25.64 18.63
CA LEU A 24 -20.71 -24.64 18.06
C LEU A 24 -21.48 -23.43 17.50
N ARG A 25 -22.67 -23.66 16.94
CA ARG A 25 -23.57 -22.61 16.45
C ARG A 25 -24.02 -21.71 17.60
N GLU A 26 -24.42 -22.30 18.72
CA GLU A 26 -24.83 -21.55 19.92
C GLU A 26 -23.69 -20.71 20.49
N VAL A 27 -22.48 -21.27 20.61
CA VAL A 27 -21.31 -20.51 21.10
C VAL A 27 -20.96 -19.34 20.17
N LEU A 28 -21.00 -19.56 18.85
CA LEU A 28 -20.71 -18.50 17.87
C LEU A 28 -21.80 -17.42 17.83
N SER A 29 -23.07 -17.81 17.92
CA SER A 29 -24.20 -16.86 18.02
C SER A 29 -24.17 -16.08 19.33
N GLY A 30 -23.88 -16.73 20.45
CA GLY A 30 -23.72 -16.09 21.76
C GLY A 30 -22.56 -15.09 21.76
N PHE A 31 -21.42 -15.45 21.17
CA PHE A 31 -20.30 -14.52 20.99
C PHE A 31 -20.65 -13.36 20.05
N HIS A 32 -21.42 -13.60 18.99
CA HIS A 32 -21.86 -12.53 18.10
C HIS A 32 -22.78 -11.53 18.81
N GLU A 33 -23.73 -12.02 19.60
CA GLU A 33 -24.62 -11.18 20.40
C GLU A 33 -23.86 -10.40 21.48
N GLU A 34 -22.89 -11.03 22.15
CA GLU A 34 -22.02 -10.34 23.10
C GLU A 34 -21.19 -9.24 22.42
N LEU A 35 -20.66 -9.50 21.22
CA LEU A 35 -19.91 -8.50 20.46
C LEU A 35 -20.83 -7.37 19.99
N ARG A 36 -22.07 -7.68 19.58
CA ARG A 36 -23.08 -6.72 19.17
C ARG A 36 -23.50 -5.81 20.32
N THR A 37 -23.84 -6.39 21.47
CA THR A 37 -24.24 -5.65 22.68
C THR A 37 -23.11 -4.78 23.22
N ARG A 38 -21.85 -5.25 23.20
CA ARG A 38 -20.70 -4.42 23.62
C ARG A 38 -20.45 -3.21 22.71
N ARG A 39 -20.93 -3.21 21.46
CA ARG A 39 -20.52 -2.24 20.42
C ARG A 39 -21.66 -1.37 19.89
N GLN A 40 -22.91 -1.78 20.03
CA GLN A 40 -24.05 -0.94 19.68
C GLN A 40 -24.30 0.07 20.80
N PRO A 41 -24.28 1.39 20.51
CA PRO A 41 -25.01 2.30 21.37
C PRO A 41 -26.47 1.82 21.36
N ALA A 42 -27.05 1.60 22.54
CA ALA A 42 -28.47 1.34 22.67
C ALA A 42 -29.23 2.36 21.82
N GLU A 43 -30.09 1.89 20.91
CA GLU A 43 -30.71 2.59 19.76
C GLU A 43 -30.11 2.31 18.38
N SER A 44 -30.00 1.03 18.00
CA SER A 44 -30.01 0.65 16.59
C SER A 44 -31.09 -0.39 16.29
N GLU A 45 -32.31 -0.09 16.72
CA GLU A 45 -33.54 -0.63 16.13
C GLU A 45 -34.36 0.58 15.67
N SER A 46 -33.95 1.21 14.56
CA SER A 46 -34.87 2.10 13.82
C SER A 46 -34.57 2.08 12.32
N ASP A 47 -35.39 1.28 11.66
CA ASP A 47 -36.06 1.56 10.40
C ASP A 47 -35.23 2.10 9.23
N SER A 48 -35.09 1.23 8.22
CA SER A 48 -34.70 1.57 6.87
C SER A 48 -35.72 2.53 6.24
N GLY A 49 -35.56 3.84 6.46
CA GLY A 49 -36.35 4.82 5.69
C GLY A 49 -36.36 6.28 6.14
N SER A 50 -35.81 6.66 7.30
CA SER A 50 -35.91 8.05 7.76
C SER A 50 -34.74 8.93 7.29
N THR A 51 -35.09 10.03 6.63
CA THR A 51 -34.18 11.08 6.13
C THR A 51 -33.28 11.63 7.25
N LEU A 52 -32.01 11.93 6.98
CA LEU A 52 -31.03 12.45 7.95
C LEU A 52 -31.55 13.62 8.81
N ARG A 53 -32.39 14.49 8.23
CA ARG A 53 -33.06 15.60 8.94
C ARG A 53 -34.03 15.13 10.01
N GLN A 54 -34.74 14.03 9.78
CA GLN A 54 -35.67 13.43 10.74
C GLN A 54 -34.92 12.74 11.87
N LYS A 55 -33.79 12.07 11.58
CA LYS A 55 -32.89 11.50 12.62
C LYS A 55 -32.26 12.58 13.49
N LEU A 56 -31.93 13.74 12.92
CA LEU A 56 -31.36 14.87 13.66
C LEU A 56 -32.43 15.58 14.52
N MET A 57 -33.65 15.72 14.00
CA MET A 57 -34.79 16.24 14.77
C MET A 57 -35.24 15.29 15.90
N SER A 58 -35.18 13.97 15.71
CA SER A 58 -35.46 13.01 16.78
C SER A 58 -34.37 13.03 17.86
N LEU A 59 -33.10 13.20 17.48
CA LEU A 59 -31.99 13.40 18.42
C LEU A 59 -32.14 14.68 19.25
N VAL A 60 -32.52 15.81 18.64
CA VAL A 60 -32.76 17.07 19.36
C VAL A 60 -33.92 16.94 20.35
N LYS A 61 -34.99 16.24 19.96
CA LYS A 61 -36.12 15.94 20.87
C LYS A 61 -35.73 14.97 21.99
N LEU A 62 -34.91 13.96 21.70
CA LEU A 62 -34.42 13.01 22.70
C LEU A 62 -33.55 13.71 23.76
N VAL A 63 -32.66 14.61 23.32
CA VAL A 63 -31.82 15.42 24.21
C VAL A 63 -32.67 16.34 25.09
N GLN A 64 -33.74 16.93 24.56
CA GLN A 64 -34.69 17.72 25.35
C GLN A 64 -35.50 16.88 26.35
N SER A 65 -35.90 15.65 25.99
CA SER A 65 -36.60 14.75 26.91
C SER A 65 -35.69 14.09 27.95
N SER A 66 -34.39 13.98 27.67
CA SER A 66 -33.42 13.36 28.57
C SER A 66 -33.05 14.26 29.76
N ASP A 67 -33.33 15.57 29.68
CA ASP A 67 -33.20 16.52 30.80
C ASP A 67 -34.36 16.41 31.81
N GLU A 68 -35.51 15.86 31.38
CA GLU A 68 -36.72 15.73 32.24
C GLU A 68 -36.88 14.33 32.88
N ALA A 69 -36.19 13.30 32.38
CA ALA A 69 -36.33 11.92 32.87
C ALA A 69 -35.22 11.53 33.87
N LYS A 70 -35.25 12.12 35.07
CA LYS A 70 -34.62 11.50 36.25
C LYS A 70 -35.62 10.63 36.98
N GLY A 71 -35.63 9.35 36.64
CA GLY A 71 -36.32 8.31 37.40
C GLY A 71 -36.93 7.25 36.51
N ASP A 72 -36.22 6.16 36.25
CA ASP A 72 -36.47 4.88 36.91
C ASP A 72 -35.41 3.86 36.45
N GLY A 73 -35.15 2.85 37.29
CA GLY A 73 -34.00 1.95 37.18
C GLY A 73 -34.04 0.97 36.01
N ASP A 74 -32.88 0.81 35.38
CA ASP A 74 -32.41 -0.48 34.87
C ASP A 74 -30.88 -0.48 35.11
N GLU A 75 -30.41 -1.24 36.10
CA GLU A 75 -28.97 -1.50 36.31
C GLU A 75 -28.48 -2.43 35.19
N ARG A 76 -28.58 -1.97 33.93
CA ARG A 76 -27.69 -2.47 32.89
C ARG A 76 -26.29 -2.16 33.40
N VAL A 77 -25.46 -3.18 33.57
CA VAL A 77 -24.04 -3.01 33.87
C VAL A 77 -23.48 -2.16 32.73
N THR A 78 -23.43 -0.84 32.95
CA THR A 78 -22.96 0.10 31.94
C THR A 78 -21.51 -0.25 31.71
N LEU A 79 -21.22 -0.83 30.55
CA LEU A 79 -19.87 -1.24 30.24
C LEU A 79 -18.99 0.03 30.28
N PRO A 80 -17.73 -0.06 30.77
CA PRO A 80 -16.83 1.08 30.77
C PRO A 80 -16.72 1.75 29.38
N GLU A 81 -16.89 0.97 28.31
CA GLU A 81 -16.90 1.41 26.92
C GLU A 81 -18.09 2.32 26.57
N GLU A 82 -19.29 2.04 27.08
CA GLU A 82 -20.48 2.87 26.88
C GLU A 82 -20.38 4.20 27.63
N ILE A 83 -19.85 4.16 28.86
CA ILE A 83 -19.60 5.37 29.66
C ILE A 83 -18.60 6.27 28.94
N PHE A 84 -17.53 5.69 28.39
CA PHE A 84 -16.53 6.42 27.61
C PHE A 84 -17.16 7.06 26.37
N THR A 85 -17.91 6.27 25.58
CA THR A 85 -18.63 6.72 24.38
C THR A 85 -19.53 7.90 24.68
N ARG A 86 -20.37 7.79 25.71
CA ARG A 86 -21.28 8.87 26.12
C ARG A 86 -20.54 10.12 26.58
N LYS A 87 -19.47 9.98 27.37
CA LYS A 87 -18.65 11.11 27.82
C LYS A 87 -17.97 11.82 26.65
N VAL A 88 -17.46 11.08 25.67
CA VAL A 88 -16.83 11.68 24.48
C VAL A 88 -17.85 12.50 23.69
N VAL A 89 -19.05 11.97 23.45
CA VAL A 89 -20.11 12.70 22.75
C VAL A 89 -20.49 13.97 23.52
N GLN A 90 -20.71 13.87 24.84
CA GLN A 90 -21.04 15.03 25.68
C GLN A 90 -19.95 16.10 25.65
N ILE A 91 -18.67 15.72 25.70
CA ILE A 91 -17.55 16.67 25.65
C ILE A 91 -17.49 17.38 24.30
N VAL A 92 -17.61 16.65 23.19
CA VAL A 92 -17.52 17.24 21.84
C VAL A 92 -18.70 18.17 21.57
N VAL A 93 -19.91 17.80 22.00
CA VAL A 93 -21.11 18.67 21.90
C VAL A 93 -20.92 19.93 22.75
N LYS A 94 -20.47 19.77 24.00
CA LYS A 94 -20.20 20.91 24.88
C LYS A 94 -19.14 21.86 24.30
N TRP A 95 -18.08 21.36 23.67
CA TRP A 95 -17.09 22.21 23.00
C TRP A 95 -17.67 22.98 21.83
N ALA A 96 -18.57 22.37 21.06
CA ALA A 96 -19.25 23.04 19.95
C ALA A 96 -20.29 24.08 20.43
N GLU A 97 -20.91 23.88 21.59
CA GLU A 97 -21.89 24.80 22.17
C GLU A 97 -21.25 26.01 22.87
N GLN A 98 -20.06 25.84 23.44
CA GLN A 98 -19.42 26.87 24.27
C GLN A 98 -18.68 27.94 23.47
N SER A 99 -18.17 27.61 22.29
CA SER A 99 -17.33 28.52 21.50
C SER A 99 -17.38 28.19 20.02
N GLU A 100 -17.38 29.20 19.17
CA GLU A 100 -17.13 29.04 17.73
C GLU A 100 -15.65 28.66 17.52
N ILE A 101 -15.41 27.52 16.88
CA ILE A 101 -14.07 26.98 16.62
C ILE A 101 -13.64 27.38 15.22
N GLU A 102 -12.62 28.24 15.11
CA GLU A 102 -12.13 28.75 13.82
C GLU A 102 -11.19 27.75 13.10
N ASP A 103 -10.47 26.91 13.84
CA ASP A 103 -9.51 25.97 13.26
C ASP A 103 -10.22 24.77 12.59
N ARG A 104 -10.10 24.71 11.27
CA ARG A 104 -10.65 23.64 10.43
C ARG A 104 -10.09 22.27 10.76
N GLU A 105 -8.83 22.17 11.21
CA GLU A 105 -8.23 20.88 11.56
C GLU A 105 -8.88 20.31 12.81
N VAL A 106 -9.08 21.13 13.84
CA VAL A 106 -9.77 20.75 15.09
C VAL A 106 -11.18 20.28 14.80
N VAL A 107 -11.95 21.05 14.02
CA VAL A 107 -13.31 20.67 13.61
C VAL A 107 -13.31 19.31 12.90
N ARG A 108 -12.36 19.08 11.98
CA ARG A 108 -12.22 17.80 11.28
C ARG A 108 -11.92 16.65 12.23
N GLN A 109 -11.05 16.84 13.22
CA GLN A 109 -10.72 15.79 14.20
C GLN A 109 -11.88 15.52 15.16
N MET A 110 -12.63 16.55 15.58
CA MET A 110 -13.85 16.39 16.39
C MET A 110 -14.90 15.53 15.68
N PHE A 111 -15.19 15.82 14.41
CA PHE A 111 -16.14 15.01 13.64
C PHE A 111 -15.63 13.60 13.33
N ARG A 112 -14.32 13.43 13.10
CA ARG A 112 -13.73 12.08 12.97
C ARG A 112 -13.89 11.26 14.25
N LEU A 113 -13.67 11.88 15.41
CA LEU A 113 -13.85 11.22 16.70
C LEU A 113 -15.31 10.82 16.91
N LEU A 114 -16.27 11.72 16.63
CA LEU A 114 -17.70 11.41 16.70
C LEU A 114 -18.06 10.25 15.75
N LEU A 115 -17.63 10.32 14.48
CA LEU A 115 -17.90 9.28 13.51
C LEU A 115 -17.37 7.92 13.97
N ARG A 116 -16.17 7.88 14.58
CA ARG A 116 -15.56 6.66 15.11
C ARG A 116 -16.37 6.04 16.25
N VAL A 117 -16.93 6.88 17.09
CA VAL A 117 -17.77 6.46 18.23
C VAL A 117 -19.10 5.86 17.75
N TYR A 118 -19.72 6.45 16.72
CA TYR A 118 -20.97 5.94 16.14
C TYR A 118 -20.75 4.75 15.18
N SER A 119 -19.63 4.72 14.47
CA SER A 119 -19.27 3.67 13.50
C SER A 119 -18.33 2.62 14.10
N SER A 120 -18.66 2.11 15.28
CA SER A 120 -17.84 1.13 16.01
C SER A 120 -17.62 -0.18 15.24
N VAL A 121 -18.64 -0.62 14.47
CA VAL A 121 -18.59 -1.83 13.65
C VAL A 121 -17.68 -1.65 12.43
N GLY A 122 -17.80 -0.53 11.70
CA GLY A 122 -16.95 -0.25 10.55
C GLY A 122 -15.47 -0.11 10.94
N GLU A 123 -15.20 0.51 12.08
CA GLU A 123 -13.85 0.60 12.65
C GLU A 123 -13.28 -0.76 13.04
N LEU A 124 -14.12 -1.64 13.59
CA LEU A 124 -13.72 -3.01 13.88
C LEU A 124 -13.43 -3.80 12.59
N MET A 125 -14.23 -3.65 11.55
CA MET A 125 -13.98 -4.28 10.25
C MET A 125 -12.64 -3.81 9.66
N ASN A 126 -12.38 -2.50 9.67
CA ASN A 126 -11.11 -1.93 9.21
C ASN A 126 -9.91 -2.42 10.05
N ALA A 127 -10.09 -2.57 11.37
CA ALA A 127 -9.07 -3.14 12.23
C ALA A 127 -8.82 -4.62 11.89
N LEU A 128 -9.87 -5.40 11.69
CA LEU A 128 -9.79 -6.82 11.36
C LEU A 128 -9.09 -7.09 10.02
N GLU A 129 -9.29 -6.23 9.02
CA GLU A 129 -8.54 -6.31 7.75
C GLU A 129 -7.02 -6.21 7.96
N ASN A 130 -6.59 -5.53 9.03
CA ASN A 130 -5.18 -5.37 9.39
C ASN A 130 -4.71 -6.34 10.49
N THR A 131 -5.56 -7.23 10.98
CA THR A 131 -5.18 -8.24 11.98
C THR A 131 -4.59 -9.48 11.31
N TYR A 132 -3.50 -9.99 11.87
CA TYR A 132 -2.87 -11.22 11.41
C TYR A 132 -2.46 -12.08 12.59
N VAL A 133 -2.70 -13.39 12.51
CA VAL A 133 -2.37 -14.35 13.57
C VAL A 133 -1.18 -15.18 13.12
N ILE A 134 -0.19 -15.29 14.00
CA ILE A 134 1.10 -15.91 13.75
C ILE A 134 1.35 -17.02 14.78
N SER A 135 2.23 -17.96 14.43
CA SER A 135 2.72 -18.93 15.41
C SER A 135 3.64 -18.27 16.42
N HIS A 136 3.55 -18.68 17.69
CA HIS A 136 4.45 -18.20 18.75
C HIS A 136 5.95 -18.44 18.42
N ARG A 137 6.27 -19.48 17.62
CA ARG A 137 7.65 -19.82 17.27
C ARG A 137 8.36 -18.78 16.40
N SER A 138 7.62 -17.97 15.64
CA SER A 138 8.18 -16.97 14.72
C SER A 138 8.23 -15.55 15.31
N GLN A 139 8.00 -15.41 16.62
CA GLN A 139 7.96 -14.09 17.28
C GLN A 139 9.26 -13.29 17.11
N SER A 140 10.43 -13.93 17.28
CA SER A 140 11.74 -13.26 17.13
C SER A 140 11.94 -12.71 15.73
N ASP A 141 11.54 -13.48 14.73
CA ASP A 141 11.70 -13.14 13.33
C ASP A 141 10.79 -11.96 12.97
N ILE A 142 9.59 -11.86 13.56
CA ILE A 142 8.65 -10.75 13.34
C ILE A 142 9.15 -9.47 13.99
N ILE A 143 9.71 -9.56 15.20
CA ILE A 143 10.32 -8.39 15.86
C ILE A 143 11.44 -7.82 14.96
N SER A 144 12.24 -8.69 14.34
CA SER A 144 13.24 -8.27 13.36
C SER A 144 12.60 -7.60 12.14
N VAL A 145 11.56 -8.17 11.54
CA VAL A 145 10.84 -7.55 10.41
C VAL A 145 10.29 -6.17 10.78
N LEU A 146 9.63 -6.04 11.92
CA LEU A 146 9.04 -4.77 12.37
C LEU A 146 10.10 -3.71 12.67
N SER A 147 11.25 -4.10 13.22
CA SER A 147 12.38 -3.20 13.44
C SER A 147 12.94 -2.65 12.12
N HIS A 148 13.16 -3.51 11.13
CA HIS A 148 13.63 -3.09 9.81
C HIS A 148 12.57 -2.25 9.07
N LEU A 149 11.28 -2.60 9.19
CA LEU A 149 10.19 -1.82 8.62
C LEU A 149 10.07 -0.43 9.27
N GLY A 150 10.31 -0.34 10.58
CA GLY A 150 10.39 0.93 11.29
C GLY A 150 11.49 1.83 10.74
N LYS A 151 12.69 1.27 10.46
CA LYS A 151 13.79 2.00 9.80
C LYS A 151 13.40 2.49 8.41
N VAL A 152 12.80 1.62 7.59
CA VAL A 152 12.31 1.98 6.24
C VAL A 152 11.32 3.13 6.31
N ARG A 153 10.31 3.05 7.20
CA ARG A 153 9.29 4.09 7.33
C ARG A 153 9.81 5.40 7.90
N ALA A 154 10.83 5.36 8.76
CA ALA A 154 11.49 6.55 9.27
C ALA A 154 12.24 7.33 8.17
N LEU A 155 12.70 6.64 7.12
CA LEU A 155 13.43 7.24 6.00
C LEU A 155 12.50 7.76 4.89
N LEU A 156 11.22 7.37 4.85
CA LEU A 156 10.25 7.83 3.84
C LEU A 156 10.06 9.37 3.77
N PRO A 157 9.88 10.10 4.89
CA PRO A 157 9.65 11.54 4.83
C PRO A 157 10.92 12.36 4.65
N VAL A 158 12.11 11.76 4.82
CA VAL A 158 13.40 12.46 4.82
C VAL A 158 14.04 12.37 3.44
N GLN A 159 14.70 13.45 3.01
CA GLN A 159 15.52 13.41 1.81
C GLN A 159 16.78 12.57 2.06
N MET A 160 16.85 11.39 1.45
CA MET A 160 17.92 10.43 1.72
C MET A 160 19.31 10.92 1.28
N SER A 161 20.24 10.85 2.23
CA SER A 161 21.69 10.94 2.06
C SER A 161 22.28 9.58 1.63
N PRO A 162 23.44 9.51 0.95
CA PRO A 162 24.06 8.24 0.55
C PRO A 162 24.26 7.22 1.68
N LEU A 163 24.50 7.68 2.92
CA LEU A 163 24.58 6.79 4.10
C LEU A 163 23.20 6.17 4.44
N GLU A 164 22.14 6.96 4.32
CA GLU A 164 20.76 6.51 4.55
C GLU A 164 20.31 5.57 3.44
N GLU A 165 20.72 5.80 2.19
CA GLU A 165 20.51 4.89 1.06
C GLU A 165 21.15 3.51 1.33
N GLU A 166 22.33 3.47 1.96
CA GLU A 166 22.98 2.21 2.34
C GLU A 166 22.22 1.47 3.46
N VAL A 167 21.75 2.21 4.48
CA VAL A 167 20.94 1.65 5.57
C VAL A 167 19.61 1.11 5.04
N MET A 168 18.98 1.82 4.11
CA MET A 168 17.76 1.40 3.43
C MET A 168 18.01 0.09 2.68
N ARG A 169 19.07 0.00 1.87
CA ARG A 169 19.44 -1.22 1.13
C ARG A 169 19.67 -2.42 2.05
N LYS A 170 20.41 -2.23 3.15
CA LYS A 170 20.64 -3.28 4.16
C LYS A 170 19.32 -3.72 4.81
N SER A 171 18.42 -2.77 5.09
CA SER A 171 17.11 -3.05 5.69
C SER A 171 16.21 -3.83 4.75
N LEU A 172 16.15 -3.45 3.45
CA LEU A 172 15.42 -4.19 2.43
C LEU A 172 15.92 -5.62 2.26
N TRP A 173 17.24 -5.80 2.24
CA TRP A 173 17.82 -7.13 2.13
C TRP A 173 17.54 -7.99 3.37
N ALA A 174 17.61 -7.41 4.57
CA ALA A 174 17.26 -8.10 5.81
C ALA A 174 15.78 -8.52 5.86
N LEU A 175 14.88 -7.71 5.29
CA LEU A 175 13.46 -8.05 5.17
C LEU A 175 13.24 -9.27 4.25
N VAL A 176 13.91 -9.32 3.09
CA VAL A 176 13.80 -10.45 2.14
C VAL A 176 14.47 -11.71 2.69
N ASN A 177 15.58 -11.58 3.40
CA ASN A 177 16.31 -12.72 3.96
C ASN A 177 15.60 -13.36 5.17
N ASN A 178 14.49 -12.77 5.63
CA ASN A 178 13.71 -13.33 6.72
C ASN A 178 12.75 -14.42 6.20
N ARG A 179 12.65 -15.53 6.94
CA ARG A 179 11.79 -16.67 6.58
C ARG A 179 10.31 -16.29 6.50
N ILE A 180 9.86 -15.34 7.32
CA ILE A 180 8.46 -14.87 7.34
C ILE A 180 8.06 -14.28 5.99
N PHE A 181 8.99 -13.66 5.27
CA PHE A 181 8.73 -13.03 3.99
C PHE A 181 8.11 -14.02 2.99
N PHE A 182 8.59 -15.27 2.99
CA PHE A 182 8.11 -16.32 2.09
C PHE A 182 7.02 -17.19 2.73
N GLN A 183 7.03 -17.37 4.05
CA GLN A 183 6.02 -18.20 4.73
C GLN A 183 4.65 -17.49 4.84
N HIS A 184 4.66 -16.17 5.02
CA HIS A 184 3.46 -15.38 5.28
C HIS A 184 3.40 -14.16 4.34
N PRO A 185 3.16 -14.36 3.01
CA PRO A 185 3.11 -13.26 2.04
C PRO A 185 1.99 -12.24 2.33
N ASP A 186 0.88 -12.69 2.92
CA ASP A 186 -0.23 -11.82 3.29
C ASP A 186 0.14 -10.84 4.41
N LEU A 187 1.05 -11.20 5.32
CA LEU A 187 1.51 -10.29 6.36
C LEU A 187 2.27 -9.10 5.77
N ILE A 188 3.15 -9.35 4.79
CA ILE A 188 3.92 -8.30 4.12
C ILE A 188 2.99 -7.34 3.37
N ARG A 189 1.90 -7.88 2.79
CA ARG A 189 0.84 -7.11 2.13
C ARG A 189 0.06 -6.25 3.13
N VAL A 190 -0.39 -6.81 4.25
CA VAL A 190 -1.12 -6.07 5.31
C VAL A 190 -0.25 -4.97 5.91
N LEU A 191 1.05 -5.22 6.08
CA LEU A 191 2.03 -4.21 6.51
C LEU A 191 2.36 -3.17 5.42
N ARG A 192 1.80 -3.30 4.21
CA ARG A 192 2.00 -2.38 3.08
C ARG A 192 3.47 -2.10 2.79
N VAL A 193 4.31 -3.13 2.90
CA VAL A 193 5.76 -2.96 2.67
C VAL A 193 6.03 -2.61 1.21
N ASN A 194 5.26 -3.17 0.28
CA ASN A 194 5.34 -2.86 -1.15
C ASN A 194 5.03 -1.38 -1.45
N GLU A 195 4.03 -0.78 -0.81
CA GLU A 195 3.71 0.65 -0.96
C GLU A 195 4.89 1.51 -0.48
N ASN A 196 5.45 1.22 0.71
CA ASN A 196 6.61 1.95 1.23
C ASN A 196 7.83 1.86 0.29
N VAL A 197 8.09 0.68 -0.31
CA VAL A 197 9.23 0.51 -1.24
C VAL A 197 8.98 1.24 -2.56
N MET A 198 7.74 1.27 -3.05
CA MET A 198 7.37 2.07 -4.21
C MET A 198 7.57 3.57 -3.95
N ASP A 199 7.16 4.07 -2.78
CA ASP A 199 7.33 5.48 -2.41
C ASP A 199 8.81 5.88 -2.34
N VAL A 200 9.67 5.02 -1.76
CA VAL A 200 11.13 5.25 -1.78
C VAL A 200 11.65 5.30 -3.21
N MET A 201 11.22 4.37 -4.06
CA MET A 201 11.64 4.38 -5.46
C MET A 201 11.17 5.65 -6.18
N ILE A 202 9.91 6.09 -6.01
CA ILE A 202 9.37 7.32 -6.59
C ILE A 202 10.19 8.54 -6.15
N ASN A 203 10.45 8.68 -4.85
CA ASN A 203 11.23 9.81 -4.31
C ASN A 203 12.66 9.84 -4.87
N THR A 204 13.27 8.67 -5.04
CA THR A 204 14.63 8.54 -5.58
C THR A 204 14.70 8.88 -7.06
N LEU A 205 13.72 8.41 -7.84
CA LEU A 205 13.62 8.72 -9.26
C LEU A 205 13.29 10.21 -9.48
N GLY A 206 12.45 10.80 -8.64
CA GLY A 206 12.16 12.24 -8.65
C GLY A 206 13.41 13.10 -8.41
N LYS A 207 14.25 12.73 -7.44
CA LYS A 207 15.55 13.39 -7.18
C LYS A 207 16.46 13.38 -8.42
N ARG A 208 16.48 12.27 -9.17
CA ARG A 208 17.24 12.16 -10.43
C ARG A 208 16.71 13.12 -11.50
N ALA A 209 15.39 13.14 -11.72
CA ALA A 209 14.79 14.00 -12.75
C ALA A 209 15.09 15.49 -12.50
N GLN A 210 15.05 15.93 -11.24
CA GLN A 210 15.39 17.31 -10.85
C GLN A 210 16.89 17.63 -11.01
N THR A 211 17.76 16.67 -10.72
CA THR A 211 19.21 16.84 -10.90
C THR A 211 19.61 16.86 -12.38
N GLN A 212 18.87 16.17 -13.24
CA GLN A 212 19.11 16.17 -14.69
C GLN A 212 18.59 17.44 -15.38
N SER A 213 17.44 17.99 -14.95
CA SER A 213 16.90 19.23 -15.51
C SER A 213 17.69 20.49 -15.12
N SER A 214 18.28 20.51 -13.91
CA SER A 214 19.17 21.61 -13.49
C SER A 214 20.54 21.60 -14.18
N GLY A 215 20.98 20.46 -14.73
CA GLY A 215 22.23 20.34 -15.49
C GLY A 215 22.14 20.84 -16.94
N GLN A 216 20.95 21.02 -17.50
CA GLN A 216 20.76 21.56 -18.86
C GLN A 216 20.62 23.10 -18.89
N ALA A 217 20.35 23.75 -17.76
CA ALA A 217 20.19 25.20 -17.70
C ALA A 217 21.53 25.99 -17.68
N THR A 218 22.67 25.33 -17.46
CA THR A 218 24.00 25.97 -17.40
C THR A 218 24.91 25.68 -18.60
N ALA A 219 24.39 25.06 -19.66
CA ALA A 219 25.18 24.70 -20.85
C ALA A 219 25.15 25.74 -21.99
N VAL A 220 24.52 26.91 -21.82
CA VAL A 220 24.41 27.93 -22.90
C VAL A 220 25.30 29.16 -22.68
N ALA A 221 26.13 29.19 -21.64
CA ALA A 221 26.97 30.36 -21.35
C ALA A 221 28.43 29.99 -21.00
N ALA A 222 29.14 29.33 -21.91
CA ALA A 222 30.61 29.40 -21.92
C ALA A 222 31.17 29.01 -23.30
N SER A 223 31.72 30.01 -24.00
CA SER A 223 32.57 29.86 -25.19
C SER A 223 33.91 29.16 -24.85
N PRO A 224 34.63 28.60 -25.86
CA PRO A 224 35.59 27.52 -25.65
C PRO A 224 37.01 28.05 -25.44
N ALA A 225 37.68 27.63 -24.36
CA ALA A 225 39.14 27.70 -24.27
C ALA A 225 39.72 26.73 -23.23
N SER A 226 40.60 25.86 -23.72
CA SER A 226 41.66 25.10 -23.04
C SER A 226 41.30 23.82 -22.23
N PRO A 227 42.01 22.70 -22.47
CA PRO A 227 41.80 21.42 -21.80
C PRO A 227 42.73 21.27 -20.60
N SER A 228 42.16 21.17 -19.41
CA SER A 228 42.83 20.55 -18.26
C SER A 228 41.75 20.00 -17.35
N ALA A 229 41.42 18.74 -17.57
CA ALA A 229 40.49 17.98 -16.74
C ALA A 229 41.05 17.83 -15.31
N PRO A 230 40.25 18.10 -14.28
CA PRO A 230 40.36 17.40 -13.02
C PRO A 230 39.32 16.26 -13.01
N GLU A 231 39.82 15.03 -12.94
CA GLU A 231 39.07 13.87 -12.46
C GLU A 231 38.58 14.13 -11.04
N ALA A 232 37.30 14.43 -10.85
CA ALA A 232 36.61 14.29 -9.57
C ALA A 232 35.08 14.39 -9.74
N ALA A 233 34.39 13.25 -9.78
CA ALA A 233 33.09 12.95 -9.12
C ALA A 233 32.23 11.89 -9.87
N PRO A 234 32.44 10.58 -9.64
CA PRO A 234 31.46 9.54 -10.02
C PRO A 234 30.64 8.98 -8.84
N ALA A 235 31.08 9.11 -7.58
CA ALA A 235 30.55 8.32 -6.46
C ALA A 235 29.09 8.64 -6.05
N ASP A 236 28.67 9.91 -6.06
CA ASP A 236 27.34 10.30 -5.56
C ASP A 236 26.17 9.92 -6.49
N LYS A 237 26.45 9.65 -7.77
CA LYS A 237 25.41 9.26 -8.74
C LYS A 237 25.13 7.74 -8.68
N ASP A 238 26.13 6.94 -8.33
CA ASP A 238 26.03 5.48 -8.39
C ASP A 238 25.26 4.87 -7.21
N THR A 239 25.28 5.49 -6.01
CA THR A 239 24.53 4.97 -4.85
C THR A 239 23.02 4.98 -5.07
N SER A 240 22.51 6.05 -5.68
CA SER A 240 21.08 6.19 -5.98
C SER A 240 20.59 5.09 -6.93
N HIS A 241 21.44 4.69 -7.87
CA HIS A 241 21.17 3.59 -8.81
C HIS A 241 21.14 2.24 -8.11
N GLU A 242 22.10 1.96 -7.23
CA GLU A 242 22.11 0.73 -6.44
C GLU A 242 20.88 0.61 -5.53
N MET A 243 20.40 1.73 -5.00
CA MET A 243 19.19 1.75 -4.19
C MET A 243 17.95 1.41 -5.03
N VAL A 244 17.79 2.00 -6.23
CA VAL A 244 16.67 1.68 -7.14
C VAL A 244 16.72 0.20 -7.54
N VAL A 245 17.90 -0.34 -7.86
CA VAL A 245 18.07 -1.77 -8.16
C VAL A 245 17.67 -2.65 -6.98
N SER A 246 18.03 -2.24 -5.76
CA SER A 246 17.67 -2.97 -4.52
C SER A 246 16.16 -2.96 -4.27
N CYS A 247 15.49 -1.82 -4.53
CA CYS A 247 14.03 -1.72 -4.47
C CYS A 247 13.37 -2.60 -5.52
N CYS A 248 13.83 -2.55 -6.78
CA CYS A 248 13.30 -3.38 -7.86
C CYS A 248 13.45 -4.87 -7.54
N ARG A 249 14.62 -5.29 -7.03
CA ARG A 249 14.86 -6.68 -6.63
C ARG A 249 13.92 -7.13 -5.50
N PHE A 250 13.71 -6.29 -4.50
CA PHE A 250 12.73 -6.55 -3.43
C PHE A 250 11.33 -6.76 -4.01
N LEU A 251 10.88 -5.86 -4.90
CA LEU A 251 9.56 -5.91 -5.51
C LEU A 251 9.38 -7.14 -6.41
N CYS A 252 10.43 -7.57 -7.13
CA CYS A 252 10.39 -8.82 -7.89
C CYS A 252 10.20 -10.04 -6.96
N TYR A 253 10.90 -10.09 -5.81
CA TYR A 253 10.67 -11.16 -4.83
C TYR A 253 9.25 -11.10 -4.25
N PHE A 254 8.74 -9.90 -3.96
CA PHE A 254 7.37 -9.70 -3.48
C PHE A 254 6.32 -10.19 -4.50
N CYS A 255 6.52 -9.91 -5.80
CA CYS A 255 5.62 -10.40 -6.85
C CYS A 255 5.63 -11.93 -6.96
N ARG A 256 6.78 -12.58 -6.78
CA ARG A 256 6.91 -14.04 -6.89
C ARG A 256 6.24 -14.82 -5.75
N THR A 257 5.92 -14.20 -4.62
CA THR A 257 5.36 -14.92 -3.47
C THR A 257 3.85 -15.16 -3.57
N SER A 258 3.09 -14.33 -4.30
CA SER A 258 1.63 -14.45 -4.35
C SER A 258 1.03 -13.74 -5.56
N ARG A 259 0.03 -14.37 -6.19
CA ARG A 259 -0.78 -13.74 -7.27
C ARG A 259 -1.51 -12.48 -6.81
N GLN A 260 -1.91 -12.42 -5.55
CA GLN A 260 -2.56 -11.22 -5.02
C GLN A 260 -1.52 -10.11 -4.78
N ASN A 261 -0.25 -10.44 -4.52
CA ASN A 261 0.83 -9.44 -4.39
C ASN A 261 1.12 -8.79 -5.74
N GLN A 262 1.11 -9.59 -6.80
CA GLN A 262 1.18 -9.10 -8.18
C GLN A 262 0.06 -8.11 -8.49
N LYS A 263 -1.18 -8.40 -8.08
CA LYS A 263 -2.31 -7.48 -8.25
C LYS A 263 -2.07 -6.12 -7.57
N ALA A 264 -1.54 -6.11 -6.35
CA ALA A 264 -1.20 -4.86 -5.67
C ALA A 264 -0.10 -4.07 -6.40
N MET A 265 0.80 -4.76 -7.11
CA MET A 265 1.82 -4.11 -7.95
C MET A 265 1.29 -3.65 -9.31
N PHE A 266 0.26 -4.31 -9.83
CA PHE A 266 -0.38 -3.96 -11.09
C PHE A 266 -1.05 -2.57 -11.06
N ASP A 267 -1.54 -2.15 -9.89
CA ASP A 267 -2.07 -0.80 -9.70
C ASP A 267 -1.00 0.30 -9.92
N HIS A 268 0.29 -0.05 -9.78
CA HIS A 268 1.43 0.82 -10.03
C HIS A 268 2.11 0.59 -11.39
N LEU A 269 1.51 -0.22 -12.27
CA LEU A 269 2.10 -0.60 -13.56
C LEU A 269 2.41 0.61 -14.44
N ASP A 270 1.54 1.62 -14.45
CA ASP A 270 1.71 2.82 -15.28
C ASP A 270 2.99 3.58 -14.91
N PHE A 271 3.22 3.78 -13.61
CA PHE A 271 4.43 4.40 -13.07
C PHE A 271 5.69 3.60 -13.42
N LEU A 272 5.62 2.27 -13.30
CA LEU A 272 6.75 1.38 -13.62
C LEU A 272 7.13 1.44 -15.11
N LEU A 273 6.13 1.50 -16.00
CA LEU A 273 6.34 1.59 -17.44
C LEU A 273 6.85 2.96 -17.88
N GLU A 274 6.42 4.04 -17.23
CA GLU A 274 6.95 5.39 -17.52
C GLU A 274 8.42 5.54 -17.14
N ASN A 275 8.85 4.86 -16.08
CA ASN A 275 10.22 4.88 -15.57
C ASN A 275 11.05 3.67 -16.00
N SER A 276 10.57 2.89 -16.99
CA SER A 276 11.20 1.66 -17.47
C SER A 276 12.58 1.90 -18.10
N ASN A 277 12.80 3.05 -18.74
CA ASN A 277 14.08 3.45 -19.34
C ASN A 277 15.20 3.69 -18.32
N ILE A 278 14.87 3.78 -17.04
CA ILE A 278 15.85 4.12 -16.00
C ILE A 278 16.66 2.85 -15.68
N LEU A 279 17.99 2.95 -15.85
CA LEU A 279 19.01 1.89 -15.67
C LEU A 279 19.22 0.94 -16.85
N LEU A 280 18.45 1.07 -17.94
CA LEU A 280 18.62 0.20 -19.12
C LEU A 280 19.91 0.51 -19.89
N SER A 281 20.37 1.77 -19.86
CA SER A 281 21.53 2.22 -20.64
C SER A 281 22.89 1.73 -20.13
N ARG A 282 22.99 1.22 -18.88
CA ARG A 282 24.28 0.90 -18.22
C ARG A 282 24.52 -0.62 -18.15
N PRO A 283 25.37 -1.20 -19.03
CA PRO A 283 25.69 -2.64 -19.03
C PRO A 283 26.30 -3.13 -17.70
N SER A 284 26.97 -2.24 -16.94
CA SER A 284 27.61 -2.54 -15.66
C SER A 284 26.61 -2.74 -14.51
N LEU A 285 25.38 -2.25 -14.66
CA LEU A 285 24.31 -2.34 -13.66
C LEU A 285 23.25 -3.33 -14.14
N ARG A 286 23.68 -4.56 -14.42
CA ARG A 286 22.84 -5.71 -14.83
C ARG A 286 21.92 -6.21 -13.70
N GLY A 287 21.33 -5.28 -12.96
CA GLY A 287 20.40 -5.49 -11.87
C GLY A 287 18.95 -5.42 -12.33
N SER A 288 18.06 -5.65 -11.37
CA SER A 288 16.62 -5.54 -11.55
C SER A 288 16.22 -4.10 -11.85
N THR A 289 15.43 -3.94 -12.90
CA THR A 289 14.89 -2.66 -13.39
C THR A 289 13.40 -2.55 -13.07
N PRO A 290 12.82 -1.34 -13.13
CA PRO A 290 11.38 -1.17 -13.00
C PRO A 290 10.58 -1.99 -14.02
N LEU A 291 11.14 -2.20 -15.23
CA LEU A 291 10.57 -3.08 -16.24
C LEU A 291 10.50 -4.55 -15.79
N ASP A 292 11.51 -5.04 -15.08
CA ASP A 292 11.51 -6.40 -14.52
C ASP A 292 10.45 -6.58 -13.43
N VAL A 293 10.14 -5.50 -12.69
CA VAL A 293 9.05 -5.48 -11.69
C VAL A 293 7.70 -5.50 -12.40
N ALA A 294 7.52 -4.66 -13.42
CA ALA A 294 6.32 -4.66 -14.26
C ALA A 294 6.09 -6.04 -14.89
N TYR A 295 7.14 -6.67 -15.41
CA TYR A 295 7.10 -8.03 -15.91
C TYR A 295 6.72 -9.04 -14.81
N SER A 296 7.38 -9.00 -13.65
CA SER A 296 7.11 -9.92 -12.53
C SER A 296 5.68 -9.78 -11.97
N SER A 297 5.05 -8.61 -12.14
CA SER A 297 3.65 -8.37 -11.76
C SER A 297 2.64 -9.05 -12.69
N LEU A 298 3.03 -9.39 -13.92
CA LEU A 298 2.17 -10.07 -14.90
C LEU A 298 2.51 -11.56 -15.06
N MET A 299 3.71 -11.95 -14.64
CA MET A 299 4.21 -13.31 -14.75
C MET A 299 3.27 -14.31 -14.04
N GLU A 300 2.87 -15.37 -14.75
CA GLU A 300 2.04 -16.47 -14.21
C GLU A 300 0.64 -16.06 -13.69
N ASN A 301 0.13 -14.91 -14.13
CA ASN A 301 -1.19 -14.40 -13.75
C ASN A 301 -2.07 -14.08 -14.98
N SER A 302 -2.84 -15.06 -15.41
CA SER A 302 -3.73 -14.94 -16.56
C SER A 302 -4.82 -13.89 -16.38
N GLU A 303 -5.33 -13.69 -15.15
CA GLU A 303 -6.35 -12.67 -14.87
C GLU A 303 -5.83 -11.25 -15.12
N LEU A 304 -4.60 -10.96 -14.66
CA LEU A 304 -3.97 -9.65 -14.87
C LEU A 304 -3.52 -9.46 -16.31
N ALA A 305 -3.05 -10.52 -16.97
CA ALA A 305 -2.69 -10.47 -18.39
C ALA A 305 -3.91 -10.14 -19.27
N LEU A 306 -5.10 -10.64 -18.92
CA LEU A 306 -6.36 -10.31 -19.60
C LEU A 306 -6.87 -8.90 -19.24
N ALA A 307 -6.57 -8.40 -18.04
CA ALA A 307 -6.91 -7.05 -17.61
C ALA A 307 -6.00 -5.97 -18.22
N LEU A 308 -4.94 -6.36 -18.93
CA LEU A 308 -4.00 -5.45 -19.57
C LEU A 308 -4.70 -4.64 -20.68
N ARG A 309 -4.58 -3.31 -20.60
CA ARG A 309 -5.14 -2.39 -21.59
C ARG A 309 -4.16 -2.11 -22.72
N GLU A 310 -4.69 -1.76 -23.89
CA GLU A 310 -3.93 -1.41 -25.10
C GLU A 310 -2.91 -0.29 -24.86
N HIS A 311 -3.26 0.73 -24.07
CA HIS A 311 -2.38 1.85 -23.71
C HIS A 311 -1.02 1.42 -23.14
N TYR A 312 -0.97 0.34 -22.34
CA TYR A 312 0.30 -0.15 -21.79
C TYR A 312 1.17 -0.81 -22.87
N LEU A 313 0.55 -1.51 -23.81
CA LEU A 313 1.23 -2.13 -24.93
C LEU A 313 1.74 -1.09 -25.93
N GLU A 314 0.98 -0.02 -26.16
CA GLU A 314 1.41 1.12 -26.99
C GLU A 314 2.65 1.79 -26.43
N LYS A 315 2.71 2.02 -25.11
CA LYS A 315 3.90 2.56 -24.44
C LYS A 315 5.12 1.68 -24.67
N ILE A 316 4.99 0.36 -24.48
CA ILE A 316 6.09 -0.60 -24.68
C ILE A 316 6.50 -0.66 -26.15
N ALA A 317 5.55 -0.65 -27.08
CA ALA A 317 5.82 -0.61 -28.51
C ALA A 317 6.55 0.67 -28.93
N ALA A 318 6.17 1.82 -28.37
CA ALA A 318 6.87 3.08 -28.59
C ALA A 318 8.32 3.04 -28.06
N TYR A 319 8.55 2.44 -26.88
CA TYR A 319 9.90 2.26 -26.35
C TYR A 319 10.74 1.30 -27.18
N MET A 320 10.19 0.16 -27.60
CA MET A 320 10.85 -0.76 -28.53
C MET A 320 11.20 -0.09 -29.86
N SER A 321 10.28 0.71 -30.43
CA SER A 321 10.54 1.46 -31.66
C SER A 321 11.69 2.45 -31.49
N ARG A 322 11.85 3.05 -30.31
CA ARG A 322 12.97 3.95 -30.02
C ARG A 322 14.29 3.18 -29.89
N CYS A 323 14.31 2.03 -29.21
CA CYS A 323 15.50 1.17 -29.12
C CYS A 323 15.98 0.70 -30.50
N GLY A 324 15.06 0.48 -31.46
CA GLY A 324 15.41 0.13 -32.84
C GLY A 324 15.98 1.29 -33.69
N LEU A 325 15.88 2.53 -33.22
CA LEU A 325 16.29 3.75 -33.94
C LEU A 325 17.45 4.51 -33.25
N GLN A 326 17.81 4.12 -32.03
CA GLN A 326 18.83 4.79 -31.23
C GLN A 326 20.04 3.87 -31.08
N SER A 327 21.23 4.38 -31.38
CA SER A 327 22.48 3.70 -31.08
C SER A 327 22.84 3.85 -29.61
N ASN A 328 23.38 2.79 -29.01
CA ASN A 328 23.81 2.80 -27.62
C ASN A 328 25.14 3.56 -27.50
N LEU A 329 25.05 4.85 -27.10
CA LEU A 329 26.21 5.72 -26.94
C LEU A 329 27.21 5.18 -25.90
N GLU A 330 26.75 4.51 -24.84
CA GLU A 330 27.65 3.95 -23.82
C GLU A 330 28.50 2.77 -24.35
N LEU A 331 27.96 1.97 -25.27
CA LEU A 331 28.72 0.91 -25.94
C LEU A 331 29.70 1.48 -26.97
N VAL A 332 29.30 2.54 -27.70
CA VAL A 332 30.18 3.25 -28.62
C VAL A 332 31.35 3.88 -27.86
N ASP A 333 31.10 4.51 -26.70
CA ASP A 333 32.12 5.07 -25.82
C ASP A 333 33.09 4.02 -25.26
N ARG A 334 32.65 2.75 -25.14
CA ARG A 334 33.50 1.61 -24.75
C ARG A 334 34.26 0.99 -25.92
N GLY A 335 34.13 1.55 -27.14
CA GLY A 335 34.84 1.11 -28.33
C GLY A 335 34.13 -0.01 -29.12
N TYR A 336 32.86 -0.27 -28.86
CA TYR A 336 32.08 -1.21 -29.68
C TYR A 336 31.64 -0.56 -31.01
N PRO A 337 31.50 -1.35 -32.10
CA PRO A 337 30.98 -0.84 -33.36
C PRO A 337 29.54 -0.34 -33.20
N ASP A 338 29.23 0.81 -33.81
CA ASP A 338 27.86 1.32 -33.84
C ASP A 338 27.00 0.43 -34.76
N VAL A 339 26.01 -0.22 -34.16
CA VAL A 339 25.08 -1.14 -34.85
C VAL A 339 23.84 -0.38 -35.35
N GLY A 340 23.65 0.89 -34.96
CA GLY A 340 22.50 1.72 -35.35
C GLY A 340 21.20 1.42 -34.60
N TRP A 341 21.24 0.51 -33.62
CA TRP A 341 20.15 0.18 -32.70
C TRP A 341 20.72 -0.32 -31.36
N ASP A 342 19.91 -0.36 -30.30
CA ASP A 342 20.33 -0.82 -28.97
C ASP A 342 20.00 -2.30 -28.73
N PRO A 343 21.00 -3.21 -28.77
CA PRO A 343 20.78 -4.64 -28.56
C PRO A 343 20.47 -5.01 -27.10
N VAL A 344 20.90 -4.21 -26.14
CA VAL A 344 20.80 -4.55 -24.71
C VAL A 344 19.42 -4.18 -24.17
N GLU A 345 18.93 -3.00 -24.53
CA GLU A 345 17.59 -2.56 -24.13
C GLU A 345 16.50 -3.32 -24.90
N GLY A 346 16.74 -3.59 -26.18
CA GLY A 346 15.81 -4.32 -27.05
C GLY A 346 15.46 -5.72 -26.51
N GLU A 347 16.43 -6.49 -26.02
CA GLU A 347 16.20 -7.84 -25.47
C GLU A 347 15.19 -7.81 -24.30
N ARG A 348 15.35 -6.88 -23.36
CA ARG A 348 14.49 -6.80 -22.17
C ARG A 348 13.07 -6.36 -22.50
N TYR A 349 12.91 -5.47 -23.47
CA TYR A 349 11.57 -5.09 -23.92
C TYR A 349 10.88 -6.20 -24.71
N LEU A 350 11.63 -7.09 -25.39
CA LEU A 350 11.08 -8.24 -26.10
C LEU A 350 10.61 -9.36 -25.16
N ASP A 351 11.24 -9.52 -24.00
CA ASP A 351 10.82 -10.49 -22.99
C ASP A 351 9.39 -10.22 -22.49
N PHE A 352 9.00 -8.95 -22.37
CA PHE A 352 7.68 -8.57 -21.84
C PHE A 352 6.50 -9.05 -22.72
N PRO A 353 6.48 -8.80 -24.06
CA PRO A 353 5.48 -9.38 -24.97
C PRO A 353 5.59 -10.90 -25.16
N ALA A 354 6.80 -11.47 -25.12
CA ALA A 354 7.00 -12.91 -25.32
C ALA A 354 6.28 -13.73 -24.23
N LEU A 355 6.23 -13.22 -23.01
CA LEU A 355 5.57 -13.88 -21.88
C LEU A 355 4.05 -13.69 -21.85
N LEU A 356 3.55 -12.56 -22.35
CA LEU A 356 2.10 -12.40 -22.59
C LEU A 356 1.57 -13.45 -23.56
N ARG A 357 2.36 -13.86 -24.56
CA ARG A 357 1.98 -14.94 -25.49
C ARG A 357 1.99 -16.33 -24.85
N LEU A 358 2.82 -16.56 -23.83
CA LEU A 358 2.87 -17.83 -23.11
C LEU A 358 1.75 -17.94 -22.07
N GLY A 359 1.34 -16.84 -21.45
CA GLY A 359 0.24 -16.81 -20.46
C GLY A 359 -1.17 -16.84 -21.06
N GLN A 360 -1.31 -16.69 -22.38
CA GLN A 360 -2.59 -16.80 -23.11
C GLN A 360 -2.87 -18.20 -23.69
N ARG A 361 -1.93 -19.14 -23.56
CA ARG A 361 -2.14 -20.57 -23.84
C ARG A 361 -2.48 -21.30 -22.55
#